data_AF-A0AAD2HXT4-F1
#
_entry.id   AF-A0AAD2HXT4-F1
#
_cell.length_a   1.000
_cell.length_b   1.000
_cell.length_c   1.000
_cell.angle_alpha   90.00
_cell.angle_beta   90.00
_cell.angle_gamma   90.00
#
_symmetry.space_group_name_H-M   'P 1'
#
loop_
_entity.id
_entity.type
_entity.pdbx_description
1 polymer ?
#
loop_
_entity_poly.entity_id
_entity_poly.type
_entity_poly.pdbx_seq_one_letter_code
_entity_poly.pdbx_strand_id
1 'polypeptide(L)'
;MRAAKKAGVDKSSSNIWAVRDHFPDSLKDKTPPAPKDWTAFTEAIKKVDITQLIEAAEEERHMVKAKARTQKVEAELAVLRACGLRVPPPAIPASPTTHIRTQLGRTNISSTHIPAPAFTSSPKILGPEAKANLIRVVERMRSAAPLLSTSATDVAWYNTLFQHWKETSSARPVEEVGVPLSPGTVWPGSSECWNCGKVTAPRHNAADCDGAKIPLPERRFRRICSKNLPRTAPVAVNAVLGSWMDDNDEQGFPGESL
;
A
#
# COMPACT_ATOMS: atom_id res chain seq x y z
N MET A 1 -6.85 37.03 16.58
CA MET A 1 -7.51 38.25 16.04
C MET A 1 -6.76 39.57 16.28
N ARG A 2 -6.02 39.78 17.38
CA ARG A 2 -5.29 41.06 17.59
C ARG A 2 -4.23 41.37 16.52
N ALA A 3 -3.51 40.35 16.02
CA ALA A 3 -2.53 40.51 14.94
C ALA A 3 -3.19 40.81 13.58
N ALA A 4 -4.29 40.13 13.25
CA ALA A 4 -5.03 40.35 12.00
C ALA A 4 -5.63 41.76 11.89
N LYS A 5 -6.16 42.31 13.00
CA LYS A 5 -6.63 43.70 13.06
C LYS A 5 -5.52 44.73 12.84
N LYS A 6 -4.30 44.45 13.31
CA LYS A 6 -3.14 45.33 13.07
C LYS A 6 -2.68 45.32 11.61
N ALA A 7 -2.93 44.24 10.89
CA ALA A 7 -2.55 44.07 9.49
C ALA A 7 -3.69 44.41 8.49
N GLY A 8 -4.87 44.84 8.97
CA GLY A 8 -6.04 45.14 8.12
C GLY A 8 -6.63 43.94 7.38
N VAL A 9 -6.23 42.72 7.76
CA VAL A 9 -6.69 41.47 7.11
C VAL A 9 -8.12 41.14 7.53
N ASP A 10 -8.59 41.69 8.64
CA ASP A 10 -9.93 41.46 9.18
C ASP A 10 -11.09 41.87 8.24
N LYS A 11 -10.83 42.83 7.34
CA LYS A 11 -11.78 43.29 6.32
C LYS A 11 -11.62 42.57 4.97
N SER A 12 -10.58 41.75 4.83
CA SER A 12 -10.33 41.00 3.61
C SER A 12 -11.03 39.64 3.64
N SER A 13 -11.44 39.15 2.47
CA SER A 13 -11.88 37.77 2.27
C SER A 13 -10.73 36.83 1.86
N SER A 14 -9.52 37.37 1.68
CA SER A 14 -8.34 36.61 1.28
C SER A 14 -8.07 35.47 2.27
N ASN A 15 -7.83 34.28 1.71
CA ASN A 15 -7.49 33.04 2.41
C ASN A 15 -8.58 32.45 3.34
N ILE A 16 -9.80 33.00 3.38
CA ILE A 16 -10.92 32.36 4.11
C ILE A 16 -11.22 30.97 3.51
N TRP A 17 -11.17 30.87 2.18
CA TRP A 17 -11.40 29.61 1.46
C TRP A 17 -10.39 28.52 1.85
N ALA A 18 -9.11 28.87 1.98
CA ALA A 18 -8.05 27.93 2.33
C ALA A 18 -8.23 27.38 3.74
N VAL A 19 -8.66 28.22 4.69
CA VAL A 19 -8.96 27.78 6.06
C VAL A 19 -10.23 26.92 6.09
N ARG A 20 -11.26 27.29 5.33
CA ARG A 20 -12.50 26.51 5.22
C ARG A 20 -12.24 25.12 4.63
N ASP A 21 -11.32 24.98 3.69
CA ASP A 21 -11.04 23.69 3.03
C ASP A 21 -10.54 22.62 4.02
N HIS A 22 -9.81 23.04 5.06
CA HIS A 22 -9.33 22.16 6.13
C HIS A 22 -10.37 21.87 7.22
N PHE A 23 -11.58 22.41 7.15
CA PHE A 23 -12.62 22.11 8.14
C PHE A 23 -13.25 20.73 7.90
N PRO A 24 -13.71 20.04 8.97
CA PRO A 24 -14.56 18.87 8.81
C PRO A 24 -15.87 19.27 8.11
N ASP A 25 -16.44 18.36 7.33
CA ASP A 25 -17.61 18.64 6.48
C ASP A 25 -18.83 19.10 7.30
N SER A 26 -19.01 18.54 8.50
CA SER A 26 -20.03 18.96 9.48
C SER A 26 -19.96 20.45 9.83
N LEU A 27 -18.76 21.04 9.87
CA LEU A 27 -18.57 22.46 10.15
C LEU A 27 -18.65 23.31 8.88
N LYS A 28 -18.28 22.76 7.71
CA LYS A 28 -18.45 23.41 6.40
C LYS A 28 -19.94 23.62 6.09
N ASP A 29 -20.80 22.65 6.39
CA ASP A 29 -22.24 22.74 6.12
C ASP A 29 -22.95 23.84 6.92
N LYS A 30 -22.44 24.13 8.12
CA LYS A 30 -23.02 25.13 9.04
C LYS A 30 -22.43 26.53 8.88
N THR A 31 -21.36 26.67 8.11
CA THR A 31 -20.74 27.96 7.82
C THR A 31 -21.07 28.41 6.39
N PRO A 32 -21.29 29.72 6.14
CA PRO A 32 -21.58 30.22 4.80
C PRO A 32 -20.48 29.84 3.79
N PRO A 33 -20.83 29.46 2.55
CA PRO A 33 -19.86 29.00 1.54
C PRO A 33 -18.88 30.10 1.10
N ALA A 34 -19.30 31.37 1.16
CA ALA A 34 -18.47 32.52 0.80
C ALA A 34 -18.67 33.69 1.79
N PRO A 35 -17.95 33.70 2.93
CA PRO A 35 -18.02 34.79 3.89
C PRO A 35 -17.43 36.07 3.29
N LYS A 36 -18.09 37.20 3.53
CA LYS A 36 -17.65 38.52 3.02
C LYS A 36 -16.32 38.98 3.62
N ASP A 37 -16.10 38.72 4.90
CA ASP A 37 -14.90 39.07 5.65
C ASP A 37 -14.64 38.08 6.79
N TRP A 38 -13.46 38.19 7.43
CA TRP A 38 -13.07 37.32 8.56
C TRP A 38 -13.97 37.51 9.79
N THR A 39 -14.59 38.68 9.94
CA THR A 39 -15.47 38.97 11.08
C THR A 39 -16.78 38.18 10.95
N ALA A 40 -17.44 38.24 9.79
CA ALA A 40 -18.63 37.47 9.50
C ALA A 40 -18.35 35.96 9.55
N PHE A 41 -17.19 35.51 9.07
CA PHE A 41 -16.79 34.11 9.16
C PHE A 41 -16.63 33.62 10.61
N THR A 42 -15.88 34.37 11.43
CA THR A 42 -15.65 33.98 12.83
C THR A 42 -16.92 34.09 13.68
N GLU A 43 -17.81 35.03 13.39
CA GLU A 43 -19.13 35.07 14.00
C GLU A 43 -20.00 33.88 13.60
N ALA A 44 -19.98 33.48 12.33
CA ALA A 44 -20.71 32.30 11.88
C ALA A 44 -20.24 31.05 12.60
N ILE A 45 -18.92 30.85 12.75
CA ILE A 45 -18.35 29.72 13.50
C ILE A 45 -18.80 29.73 14.96
N LYS A 46 -18.77 30.90 15.62
CA LYS A 46 -19.18 31.03 17.03
C LYS A 46 -20.67 30.76 17.25
N LYS A 47 -21.50 30.98 16.23
CA LYS A 47 -22.94 30.73 16.28
C LYS A 47 -23.30 29.27 16.05
N VAL A 48 -22.35 28.42 15.64
CA VAL A 48 -22.60 26.98 15.47
C VAL A 48 -22.77 26.35 16.85
N ASP A 49 -23.92 25.71 17.07
CA ASP A 49 -24.19 24.97 18.29
C ASP A 49 -23.26 23.77 18.42
N ILE A 50 -22.55 23.68 19.55
CA ILE A 50 -21.61 22.59 19.84
C ILE A 50 -22.34 21.25 19.85
N THR A 51 -23.58 21.22 20.34
CA THR A 51 -24.41 20.00 20.40
C THR A 51 -24.68 19.45 19.01
N GLN A 52 -25.02 20.33 18.05
CA GLN A 52 -25.24 19.95 16.66
C GLN A 52 -23.96 19.44 15.98
N LEU A 53 -22.80 19.99 16.35
CA LEU A 53 -21.51 19.49 15.84
C LEU A 53 -21.17 18.11 16.37
N ILE A 54 -21.48 17.84 17.64
CA ILE A 54 -21.29 16.51 18.25
C ILE A 54 -22.20 15.50 17.54
N GLU A 55 -23.49 15.80 17.40
CA GLU A 55 -24.44 14.93 16.70
C GLU A 55 -24.01 14.65 15.24
N ALA A 56 -23.62 15.69 14.50
CA ALA A 56 -23.15 15.53 13.13
C ALA A 56 -21.85 14.69 13.03
N ALA A 57 -20.92 14.86 13.98
CA ALA A 57 -19.70 14.06 14.04
C ALA A 57 -19.97 12.60 14.41
N GLU A 58 -20.96 12.36 15.28
CA GLU A 58 -21.43 11.01 15.58
C GLU A 58 -22.09 10.37 14.36
N GLU A 59 -22.97 11.09 13.66
CA GLU A 59 -23.60 10.62 12.42
C GLU A 59 -22.55 10.27 11.35
N GLU A 60 -21.53 11.11 11.17
CA GLU A 60 -20.43 10.83 10.24
C GLU A 60 -19.67 9.54 10.63
N ARG A 61 -19.36 9.37 11.93
CA ARG A 61 -18.75 8.12 12.43
C ARG A 61 -19.66 6.91 12.20
N HIS A 62 -20.97 7.07 12.38
CA HIS A 62 -21.94 6.02 12.12
C HIS A 62 -22.01 5.68 10.64
N MET A 63 -22.01 6.66 9.75
CA MET A 63 -22.00 6.47 8.30
C MET A 63 -20.71 5.78 7.84
N VAL A 64 -19.54 6.17 8.36
CA VAL A 64 -18.26 5.51 8.04
C VAL A 64 -18.29 4.05 8.49
N LYS A 65 -18.77 3.77 9.71
CA LYS A 65 -18.94 2.40 10.20
C LYS A 65 -19.94 1.60 9.36
N ALA A 66 -21.05 2.21 8.94
CA ALA A 66 -22.04 1.58 8.08
C ALA A 66 -21.44 1.23 6.71
N LYS A 67 -20.76 2.19 6.05
CA LYS A 67 -20.06 1.96 4.77
C LYS A 67 -19.01 0.84 4.88
N ALA A 68 -18.24 0.80 5.96
CA ALA A 68 -17.27 -0.27 6.20
C ALA A 68 -17.95 -1.65 6.35
N ARG A 69 -19.10 -1.71 7.03
CA ARG A 69 -19.90 -2.95 7.12
C ARG A 69 -20.42 -3.38 5.75
N THR A 70 -20.97 -2.45 4.96
CA THR A 70 -21.48 -2.75 3.61
C THR A 70 -20.36 -3.25 2.71
N GLN A 71 -19.19 -2.60 2.71
CA GLN A 71 -18.01 -3.04 1.95
C GLN A 71 -17.54 -4.43 2.36
N LYS A 72 -17.58 -4.76 3.66
CA LYS A 72 -17.23 -6.10 4.15
C LYS A 72 -18.19 -7.15 3.61
N VAL A 73 -19.50 -6.89 3.67
CA VAL A 73 -20.52 -7.82 3.14
C VAL A 73 -20.37 -7.98 1.63
N GLU A 74 -20.16 -6.89 0.89
CA GLU A 74 -19.92 -6.96 -0.56
C GLU A 74 -18.68 -7.77 -0.92
N ALA A 75 -17.59 -7.63 -0.15
CA ALA A 75 -16.38 -8.43 -0.33
C ALA A 75 -16.62 -9.92 -0.06
N GLU A 76 -17.36 -10.27 0.99
CA GLU A 76 -17.74 -11.66 1.29
C GLU A 76 -18.62 -12.25 0.16
N LEU A 77 -19.58 -11.47 -0.34
CA LEU A 77 -20.43 -11.86 -1.47
C LEU A 77 -19.63 -12.08 -2.76
N ALA A 78 -18.62 -11.24 -3.01
CA ALA A 78 -17.73 -11.40 -4.15
C ALA A 78 -16.91 -12.71 -4.06
N VAL A 79 -16.41 -13.05 -2.86
CA VAL A 79 -15.70 -14.32 -2.62
C VAL A 79 -16.63 -15.52 -2.84
N LEU A 80 -17.86 -15.49 -2.32
CA LEU A 80 -18.84 -16.57 -2.54
C LEU A 80 -19.17 -16.78 -4.02
N ARG A 81 -19.28 -15.69 -4.79
CA ARG A 81 -19.48 -15.76 -6.25
C ARG A 81 -18.25 -16.31 -6.97
N ALA A 82 -17.04 -15.91 -6.57
CA ALA A 82 -15.79 -16.37 -7.16
C ALA A 82 -15.49 -17.85 -6.84
N CYS A 83 -15.86 -18.33 -5.65
CA CYS A 83 -15.68 -19.73 -5.24
C CYS A 83 -16.67 -20.71 -5.90
N GLY A 84 -17.60 -20.23 -6.74
CA GLY A 84 -18.37 -21.09 -7.62
C GLY A 84 -19.23 -22.13 -6.88
N LEU A 85 -19.80 -21.79 -5.72
CA LEU A 85 -20.90 -22.56 -5.13
C LEU A 85 -22.11 -22.44 -6.07
N ARG A 86 -22.08 -23.20 -7.16
CA ARG A 86 -23.28 -23.60 -7.90
C ARG A 86 -24.15 -24.32 -6.88
N VAL A 87 -25.30 -23.74 -6.57
CA VAL A 87 -26.42 -24.49 -6.00
C VAL A 87 -26.58 -25.72 -6.89
N PRO A 88 -26.40 -26.95 -6.37
CA PRO A 88 -26.51 -28.14 -7.19
C PRO A 88 -27.95 -28.21 -7.74
N PRO A 89 -28.14 -28.37 -9.06
CA PRO A 89 -29.46 -28.64 -9.59
C PRO A 89 -30.00 -29.95 -8.99
N PRO A 90 -31.32 -30.10 -8.84
CA PRO A 90 -31.91 -31.30 -8.25
C PRO A 90 -31.40 -32.55 -8.97
N ALA A 91 -30.93 -33.51 -8.17
CA ALA A 91 -30.30 -34.73 -8.65
C ALA A 91 -31.26 -35.54 -9.54
N ILE A 92 -30.92 -35.67 -10.81
CA ILE A 92 -31.51 -36.67 -11.71
C ILE A 92 -30.78 -38.00 -11.41
N PRO A 93 -31.49 -39.12 -11.17
CA PRO A 93 -30.87 -40.40 -10.80
C PRO A 93 -29.95 -40.92 -11.91
N ALA A 94 -28.75 -41.35 -11.50
CA ALA A 94 -27.67 -41.78 -12.37
C ALA A 94 -27.94 -43.16 -13.03
N SER A 95 -27.52 -43.29 -14.29
CA SER A 95 -27.57 -44.51 -15.10
C SER A 95 -26.66 -45.63 -14.53
N PRO A 96 -27.09 -46.91 -14.56
CA PRO A 96 -26.49 -48.03 -13.81
C PRO A 96 -25.12 -48.56 -14.31
N THR A 97 -24.45 -47.90 -15.26
CA THR A 97 -23.21 -48.41 -15.88
C THR A 97 -21.91 -47.82 -15.31
N THR A 98 -21.96 -46.90 -14.34
CA THR A 98 -20.78 -46.20 -13.82
C THR A 98 -19.84 -47.09 -13.01
N HIS A 99 -20.36 -48.13 -12.36
CA HIS A 99 -19.56 -48.98 -11.47
C HIS A 99 -18.55 -49.85 -12.23
N ILE A 100 -18.93 -50.35 -13.42
CA ILE A 100 -18.07 -51.21 -14.26
C ILE A 100 -16.86 -50.43 -14.79
N ARG A 101 -17.04 -49.14 -15.13
CA ARG A 101 -15.95 -48.29 -15.66
C ARG A 101 -14.87 -47.98 -14.62
N THR A 102 -15.21 -48.03 -13.34
CA THR A 102 -14.28 -47.68 -12.25
C THR A 102 -13.39 -48.86 -11.84
N GLN A 103 -13.84 -50.10 -12.05
CA GLN A 103 -13.06 -51.28 -11.69
C GLN A 103 -11.94 -51.62 -12.69
N LEU A 104 -12.11 -51.31 -13.98
CA LEU A 104 -11.10 -51.59 -15.01
C LEU A 104 -9.87 -50.65 -14.98
N GLY A 105 -9.93 -49.53 -14.25
CA GLY A 105 -8.82 -48.59 -14.14
C GLY A 105 -7.78 -48.92 -13.07
N ARG A 106 -7.98 -49.99 -12.28
CA ARG A 106 -7.19 -50.28 -11.05
C ARG A 106 -6.10 -51.34 -11.20
N THR A 107 -5.91 -51.93 -12.37
CA THR A 107 -4.85 -52.92 -12.60
C THR A 107 -3.68 -52.31 -13.37
N ASN A 108 -2.84 -51.55 -12.69
CA ASN A 108 -1.49 -51.29 -13.20
C ASN A 108 -0.47 -51.33 -12.04
N ILE A 109 0.43 -52.32 -12.12
CA ILE A 109 1.42 -52.67 -11.11
C ILE A 109 2.78 -52.20 -11.64
N SER A 110 3.43 -51.23 -10.99
CA SER A 110 4.91 -51.23 -10.92
C SER A 110 5.50 -50.23 -9.92
N SER A 111 6.45 -50.78 -9.15
CA SER A 111 7.69 -50.20 -8.64
C SER A 111 7.68 -49.21 -7.47
N THR A 112 8.13 -49.75 -6.34
CA THR A 112 8.58 -49.11 -5.11
C THR A 112 9.92 -48.40 -5.30
N HIS A 113 9.92 -47.07 -5.25
CA HIS A 113 11.06 -46.26 -4.81
C HIS A 113 10.48 -45.11 -3.98
N ILE A 114 10.83 -45.04 -2.69
CA ILE A 114 10.39 -43.97 -1.79
C ILE A 114 11.50 -42.91 -1.74
N PRO A 115 11.44 -41.83 -2.53
CA PRO A 115 12.27 -40.66 -2.27
C PRO A 115 11.72 -39.94 -1.02
N ALA A 116 12.62 -39.56 -0.10
CA ALA A 116 12.29 -38.69 1.01
C ALA A 116 11.63 -37.40 0.49
N PRO A 117 10.59 -36.85 1.17
CA PRO A 117 9.95 -35.62 0.72
C PRO A 117 10.91 -34.45 0.90
N ALA A 118 11.60 -34.08 -0.19
CA ALA A 118 12.23 -32.77 -0.28
C ALA A 118 11.12 -31.71 -0.27
N PHE A 119 10.88 -31.09 0.89
CA PHE A 119 10.04 -29.91 1.03
C PHE A 119 10.72 -28.69 0.41
N THR A 120 11.12 -28.77 -0.85
CA THR A 120 11.40 -27.57 -1.65
C THR A 120 10.05 -26.99 -2.01
N SER A 121 9.51 -26.13 -1.14
CA SER A 121 8.34 -25.33 -1.43
C SER A 121 8.69 -24.35 -2.54
N SER A 122 8.65 -24.84 -3.78
CA SER A 122 8.80 -24.05 -4.99
C SER A 122 7.80 -22.90 -4.91
N PRO A 123 8.27 -21.64 -4.88
CA PRO A 123 7.38 -20.53 -4.63
C PRO A 123 6.35 -20.42 -5.76
N LYS A 124 5.08 -20.37 -5.39
CA LYS A 124 3.90 -20.41 -6.28
C LYS A 124 3.96 -19.28 -7.32
N ILE A 125 3.86 -19.64 -8.60
CA ILE A 125 3.58 -18.68 -9.68
C ILE A 125 2.10 -18.34 -9.57
N LEU A 126 1.77 -17.06 -9.49
CA LEU A 126 0.40 -16.59 -9.37
C LEU A 126 -0.27 -16.57 -10.75
N GLY A 127 -1.57 -16.89 -10.79
CA GLY A 127 -2.39 -16.66 -11.97
C GLY A 127 -2.55 -15.17 -12.29
N PRO A 128 -3.04 -14.80 -13.49
CA PRO A 128 -3.12 -13.40 -13.93
C PRO A 128 -3.88 -12.48 -12.96
N GLU A 129 -5.00 -12.95 -12.41
CA GLU A 129 -5.80 -12.18 -11.45
C GLU A 129 -5.07 -11.96 -10.12
N ALA A 130 -4.50 -13.02 -9.54
CA ALA A 130 -3.72 -12.92 -8.31
C ALA A 130 -2.47 -12.05 -8.49
N LYS A 131 -1.85 -12.07 -9.67
CA LYS A 131 -0.75 -11.16 -10.04
C LYS A 131 -1.21 -9.70 -10.10
N ALA A 132 -2.37 -9.43 -10.71
CA ALA A 132 -2.94 -8.07 -10.75
C ALA A 132 -3.29 -7.57 -9.33
N ASN A 133 -3.82 -8.45 -8.47
CA ASN A 133 -4.07 -8.11 -7.07
C ASN A 133 -2.78 -7.79 -6.31
N LEU A 134 -1.73 -8.60 -6.48
CA LEU A 134 -0.42 -8.34 -5.86
C LEU A 134 0.15 -6.98 -6.27
N ILE A 135 0.02 -6.60 -7.55
CA ILE A 135 0.44 -5.27 -8.04
C ILE A 135 -0.33 -4.16 -7.31
N ARG A 136 -1.66 -4.29 -7.18
CA ARG A 136 -2.49 -3.30 -6.45
C ARG A 136 -2.12 -3.20 -4.98
N VAL A 137 -1.80 -4.32 -4.33
CA VAL A 137 -1.36 -4.36 -2.93
C VAL A 137 -0.05 -3.60 -2.76
N VAL A 138 0.94 -3.90 -3.60
CA VAL A 138 2.26 -3.25 -3.53
C VAL A 138 2.15 -1.75 -3.83
N GLU A 139 1.34 -1.35 -4.79
CA GLU A 139 1.12 0.07 -5.12
C GLU A 139 0.40 0.80 -3.98
N ARG A 140 -0.60 0.17 -3.36
CA ARG A 140 -1.25 0.72 -2.15
C ARG A 140 -0.26 0.90 -1.01
N MET A 141 0.63 -0.07 -0.79
CA MET A 141 1.65 0.07 0.25
C MET A 141 2.59 1.23 -0.07
N ARG A 142 3.00 1.39 -1.33
CA ARG A 142 3.87 2.48 -1.80
C ARG A 142 3.24 3.86 -1.61
N SER A 143 1.93 3.99 -1.84
CA SER A 143 1.23 5.27 -1.68
C SER A 143 0.80 5.58 -0.26
N ALA A 144 0.55 4.57 0.57
CA ALA A 144 0.00 4.76 1.92
C ALA A 144 1.04 5.12 2.98
N ALA A 145 2.31 4.73 2.81
CA ALA A 145 3.32 4.97 3.84
C ALA A 145 4.73 5.19 3.25
N PRO A 146 5.48 6.18 3.78
CA PRO A 146 6.91 6.26 3.50
C PRO A 146 7.64 5.05 4.09
N LEU A 147 8.79 4.71 3.51
CA LEU A 147 9.68 3.70 4.09
C LEU A 147 10.18 4.18 5.45
N LEU A 148 10.07 3.33 6.47
CA LEU A 148 10.50 3.63 7.83
C LEU A 148 12.04 3.65 7.91
N SER A 149 12.60 4.59 8.66
CA SER A 149 14.04 4.66 8.93
C SER A 149 14.44 3.69 10.04
N THR A 150 15.73 3.48 10.27
CA THR A 150 16.21 2.65 11.39
C THR A 150 16.21 3.38 12.74
N SER A 151 15.48 4.49 12.88
CA SER A 151 15.37 5.22 14.15
C SER A 151 14.61 4.41 15.21
N ALA A 152 14.90 4.63 16.48
CA ALA A 152 14.23 3.92 17.58
C ALA A 152 12.70 4.14 17.57
N THR A 153 12.26 5.35 17.23
CA THR A 153 10.85 5.71 17.10
C THR A 153 10.17 4.90 15.99
N ASP A 154 10.80 4.81 14.82
CA ASP A 154 10.25 4.06 13.69
C ASP A 154 10.23 2.55 13.96
N VAL A 155 11.22 2.03 14.69
CA VAL A 155 11.24 0.63 15.12
C VAL A 155 10.10 0.34 16.10
N ALA A 156 9.84 1.21 17.07
CA ALA A 156 8.72 1.05 17.99
C ALA A 156 7.37 1.11 17.26
N TRP A 157 7.21 2.07 16.34
CA TRP A 157 6.01 2.18 15.49
C TRP A 157 5.80 0.94 14.62
N TYR A 158 6.86 0.45 13.98
CA TYR A 158 6.84 -0.78 13.20
C TYR A 158 6.35 -1.97 14.01
N ASN A 159 6.85 -2.14 15.24
CA ASN A 159 6.44 -3.24 16.10
C ASN A 159 4.94 -3.21 16.39
N THR A 160 4.38 -2.03 16.68
CA THR A 160 2.93 -1.85 16.88
C THR A 160 2.14 -2.19 15.61
N LEU A 161 2.55 -1.66 14.45
CA LEU A 161 1.92 -1.96 13.16
C LEU A 161 1.97 -3.46 12.82
N PHE A 162 3.10 -4.10 13.09
CA PHE A 162 3.32 -5.50 12.77
C PHE A 162 2.48 -6.43 13.66
N GLN A 163 2.28 -6.09 14.94
CA GLN A 163 1.38 -6.84 15.81
C GLN A 163 -0.08 -6.67 15.37
N HIS A 164 -0.52 -5.44 15.10
CA HIS A 164 -1.86 -5.20 14.60
C HIS A 164 -2.13 -5.93 13.27
N TRP A 165 -1.14 -5.94 12.37
CA TRP A 165 -1.23 -6.70 11.12
C TRP A 165 -1.36 -8.21 11.37
N LYS A 166 -0.60 -8.78 12.32
CA LYS A 166 -0.72 -10.20 12.67
C LYS A 166 -2.12 -10.56 13.17
N GLU A 167 -2.67 -9.73 14.04
CA GLU A 167 -4.02 -9.93 14.60
C GLU A 167 -5.10 -9.91 13.51
N THR A 168 -4.98 -8.98 12.56
CA THR A 168 -5.99 -8.73 11.52
C THR A 168 -5.82 -9.60 10.26
N SER A 169 -4.61 -10.09 9.98
CA SER A 169 -4.27 -10.72 8.70
C SER A 169 -3.87 -12.19 8.80
N SER A 170 -3.86 -12.79 9.99
CA SER A 170 -3.41 -14.18 10.23
C SER A 170 -4.13 -15.24 9.38
N ALA A 171 -5.38 -15.00 8.99
CA ALA A 171 -6.18 -15.95 8.21
C ALA A 171 -6.02 -15.78 6.68
N ARG A 172 -5.31 -14.75 6.20
CA ARG A 172 -5.28 -14.37 4.79
C ARG A 172 -3.93 -14.63 4.12
N PRO A 173 -3.90 -14.99 2.83
CA PRO A 173 -2.64 -15.11 2.09
C PRO A 173 -1.89 -13.78 2.03
N VAL A 174 -0.58 -13.81 2.25
CA VAL A 174 0.26 -12.58 2.33
C VAL A 174 0.26 -11.82 1.00
N GLU A 175 0.09 -12.51 -0.12
CA GLU A 175 -0.08 -11.92 -1.46
C GLU A 175 -1.34 -11.05 -1.61
N GLU A 176 -2.36 -11.24 -0.78
CA GLU A 176 -3.60 -10.46 -0.85
C GLU A 176 -3.63 -9.24 0.07
N VAL A 177 -2.97 -9.34 1.23
CA VAL A 177 -3.03 -8.30 2.27
C VAL A 177 -1.77 -7.46 2.32
N GLY A 178 -0.65 -7.99 1.81
CA GLY A 178 0.67 -7.41 2.04
C GLY A 178 1.14 -7.64 3.48
N VAL A 179 2.24 -6.99 3.83
CA VAL A 179 2.86 -7.05 5.17
C VAL A 179 3.60 -5.75 5.45
N PRO A 180 3.55 -5.21 6.69
CA PRO A 180 4.39 -4.07 7.06
C PRO A 180 5.87 -4.37 6.79
N LEU A 181 6.57 -3.42 6.16
CA LEU A 181 7.98 -3.59 5.82
C LEU A 181 8.87 -3.20 7.00
N SER A 182 9.91 -4.00 7.23
CA SER A 182 10.87 -3.74 8.30
C SER A 182 11.57 -2.40 8.10
N PRO A 183 11.88 -1.65 9.17
CA PRO A 183 12.55 -0.38 9.05
C PRO A 183 13.94 -0.51 8.38
N GLY A 184 14.29 0.46 7.53
CA GLY A 184 15.54 0.47 6.76
C GLY A 184 15.57 -0.50 5.58
N THR A 185 14.44 -1.13 5.23
CA THR A 185 14.32 -1.97 4.02
C THR A 185 13.78 -1.18 2.84
N VAL A 186 13.99 -1.70 1.63
CA VAL A 186 13.46 -1.11 0.40
C VAL A 186 12.14 -1.77 -0.04
N TRP A 187 11.46 -1.20 -1.02
CA TRP A 187 10.20 -1.73 -1.56
C TRP A 187 10.37 -3.15 -2.15
N PRO A 188 9.40 -4.05 -1.97
CA PRO A 188 9.41 -5.36 -2.60
C PRO A 188 9.47 -5.29 -4.12
N GLY A 189 10.30 -6.13 -4.74
CA GLY A 189 10.45 -6.18 -6.20
C GLY A 189 11.50 -5.21 -6.76
N SER A 190 12.24 -4.52 -5.89
CA SER A 190 13.32 -3.59 -6.26
C SER A 190 14.69 -4.29 -6.43
N SER A 191 14.69 -5.61 -6.63
CA SER A 191 15.89 -6.48 -6.66
C SER A 191 16.64 -6.57 -5.33
N GLU A 192 15.91 -6.44 -4.23
CA GLU A 192 16.42 -6.56 -2.88
C GLU A 192 16.76 -8.01 -2.48
N CYS A 193 17.64 -8.16 -1.49
CA CYS A 193 17.82 -9.44 -0.82
C CYS A 193 16.59 -9.78 0.04
N TRP A 194 16.03 -10.97 -0.15
CA TRP A 194 14.84 -11.39 0.60
C TRP A 194 15.10 -11.71 2.08
N ASN A 195 16.36 -11.78 2.52
CA ASN A 195 16.71 -12.02 3.92
C ASN A 195 16.84 -10.72 4.73
N CYS A 196 17.50 -9.69 4.19
CA CYS A 196 17.72 -8.42 4.89
C CYS A 196 16.88 -7.25 4.34
N GLY A 197 16.19 -7.43 3.21
CA GLY A 197 15.35 -6.40 2.61
C GLY A 197 16.10 -5.20 2.02
N LYS A 198 17.43 -5.30 1.84
CA LYS A 198 18.29 -4.23 1.29
C LYS A 198 18.72 -4.54 -0.15
N VAL A 199 19.03 -3.49 -0.91
CA VAL A 199 19.74 -3.57 -2.19
C VAL A 199 21.21 -3.24 -1.91
N THR A 200 22.11 -4.16 -2.25
CA THR A 200 23.56 -3.98 -2.08
C THR A 200 24.27 -4.07 -3.42
N ALA A 201 25.45 -3.44 -3.50
CA ALA A 201 26.40 -3.59 -4.59
C ALA A 201 27.75 -4.06 -4.00
N PRO A 202 28.23 -5.29 -4.30
CA PRO A 202 27.59 -6.30 -5.15
C PRO A 202 26.30 -6.86 -4.53
N ARG A 203 25.43 -7.43 -5.38
CA ARG A 203 24.24 -8.14 -4.88
C ARG A 203 24.70 -9.41 -4.18
N HIS A 204 24.23 -9.61 -2.95
CA HIS A 204 24.43 -10.86 -2.23
C HIS A 204 23.20 -11.76 -2.38
N ASN A 205 23.41 -13.07 -2.34
CA ASN A 205 22.31 -14.03 -2.29
C ASN A 205 21.86 -14.23 -0.83
N ALA A 206 20.80 -15.02 -0.61
CA ALA A 206 20.30 -15.25 0.74
C ALA A 206 21.27 -16.04 1.65
N ALA A 207 22.17 -16.84 1.08
CA ALA A 207 23.15 -17.64 1.82
C ALA A 207 24.32 -16.79 2.32
N ASP A 208 24.73 -15.80 1.53
CA ASP A 208 25.85 -14.88 1.80
C ASP A 208 25.38 -13.59 2.50
N CYS A 209 24.12 -13.55 2.96
CA CYS A 209 23.53 -12.40 3.62
C CYS A 209 23.96 -12.32 5.10
N ASP A 210 24.80 -11.34 5.41
CA ASP A 210 25.22 -10.97 6.77
C ASP A 210 24.26 -9.97 7.46
N GLY A 211 23.37 -9.34 6.68
CA GLY A 211 22.42 -8.37 7.19
C GLY A 211 21.40 -8.94 8.17
N ALA A 212 20.88 -8.07 9.05
CA ALA A 212 19.83 -8.42 10.01
C ALA A 212 18.63 -9.06 9.30
N LYS A 213 18.21 -10.23 9.79
CA LYS A 213 17.12 -11.00 9.18
C LYS A 213 15.77 -10.32 9.43
N ILE A 214 15.05 -10.00 8.37
CA ILE A 214 13.67 -9.50 8.45
C ILE A 214 12.70 -10.64 8.82
N PRO A 215 11.50 -10.33 9.34
CA PRO A 215 10.51 -11.33 9.74
C PRO A 215 10.08 -12.25 8.60
N LEU A 216 9.79 -13.51 8.96
CA LEU A 216 9.43 -14.56 7.99
C LEU A 216 8.27 -14.18 7.04
N PRO A 217 7.17 -13.54 7.51
CA PRO A 217 6.08 -13.12 6.61
C PRO A 217 6.56 -12.14 5.53
N GLU A 218 7.42 -11.20 5.90
CA GLU A 218 8.01 -10.24 4.97
C GLU A 218 8.94 -10.94 3.97
N ARG A 219 9.79 -11.86 4.41
CA ARG A 219 10.64 -12.67 3.51
C ARG A 219 9.81 -13.42 2.46
N ARG A 220 8.69 -14.01 2.90
CA ARG A 220 7.77 -14.74 2.01
C ARG A 220 7.12 -13.79 1.01
N PHE A 221 6.65 -12.64 1.47
CA PHE A 221 6.06 -11.61 0.61
C PHE A 221 7.05 -11.14 -0.46
N ARG A 222 8.27 -10.76 -0.07
CA ARG A 222 9.34 -10.34 -1.00
C ARG A 222 9.66 -11.40 -2.05
N ARG A 223 9.69 -12.67 -1.65
CA ARG A 223 9.88 -13.79 -2.59
C ARG A 223 8.74 -13.91 -3.61
N ILE A 224 7.50 -13.70 -3.18
CA ILE A 224 6.32 -13.69 -4.07
C ILE A 224 6.40 -12.49 -5.02
N CYS A 225 6.68 -11.30 -4.50
CA CYS A 225 6.86 -10.08 -5.29
C CYS A 225 7.96 -10.24 -6.35
N SER A 226 9.14 -10.73 -5.98
CA SER A 226 10.26 -10.87 -6.93
C SER A 226 9.98 -11.83 -8.08
N LYS A 227 9.06 -12.80 -7.93
CA LYS A 227 8.69 -13.73 -8.99
C LYS A 227 7.56 -13.22 -9.88
N ASN A 228 6.63 -12.47 -9.29
CA ASN A 228 5.37 -12.14 -9.94
C ASN A 228 5.29 -10.67 -10.37
N LEU A 229 6.11 -9.78 -9.84
CA LEU A 229 6.19 -8.41 -10.32
C LEU A 229 7.17 -8.32 -11.50
N PRO A 230 6.88 -7.48 -12.51
CA PRO A 230 7.87 -7.17 -13.52
C PRO A 230 9.10 -6.61 -12.81
N ARG A 231 10.29 -7.11 -13.15
CA ARG A 231 11.52 -6.44 -12.73
C ARG A 231 11.46 -5.04 -13.32
N THR A 232 11.33 -4.03 -12.48
CA THR A 232 11.58 -2.66 -12.91
C THR A 232 13.03 -2.65 -13.35
N ALA A 233 13.25 -2.63 -14.67
CA ALA A 233 14.56 -2.30 -15.19
C ALA A 233 14.97 -0.99 -14.52
N PRO A 234 16.23 -0.83 -14.09
CA PRO A 234 16.69 0.48 -13.67
C PRO A 234 16.33 1.43 -14.81
N VAL A 235 15.44 2.39 -14.53
CA VAL A 235 15.18 3.46 -15.48
C VAL A 235 16.56 4.07 -15.68
N ALA A 236 17.10 3.94 -16.89
CA ALA A 236 18.30 4.64 -17.27
C ALA A 236 17.92 6.12 -17.22
N VAL A 237 18.09 6.73 -16.05
CA VAL A 237 18.21 8.16 -15.93
C VAL A 237 19.43 8.47 -16.75
N ASN A 238 19.21 8.92 -17.99
CA ASN A 238 20.25 9.54 -18.79
C ASN A 238 20.95 10.52 -17.86
N ALA A 239 22.16 10.16 -17.44
CA ALA A 239 23.08 11.12 -16.87
C ALA A 239 23.27 12.13 -17.99
N VAL A 240 22.58 13.27 -17.87
CA VAL A 240 22.95 14.47 -18.61
C VAL A 240 24.33 14.81 -18.06
N LEU A 241 25.35 14.25 -18.71
CA LEU A 241 26.71 14.71 -18.63
C LEU A 241 26.63 16.20 -18.97
N GLY A 242 26.69 17.02 -17.91
CA GLY A 242 26.87 18.46 -18.01
C GLY A 242 28.22 18.72 -18.65
N SER A 243 28.26 18.67 -19.98
CA SER A 243 29.30 19.27 -20.81
C SER A 243 29.00 20.76 -20.92
N TRP A 244 29.04 21.47 -19.79
CA TRP A 244 28.87 22.93 -19.72
C TRP A 244 29.72 23.44 -18.56
N MET A 245 31.03 23.57 -18.79
CA MET A 245 31.95 24.53 -18.16
C MET A 245 33.39 24.07 -18.42
N ASP A 246 33.93 24.48 -19.57
CA ASP A 246 35.35 24.74 -19.77
C ASP A 246 35.41 25.75 -20.91
N ASP A 247 35.25 27.03 -20.56
CA ASP A 247 35.68 28.19 -21.36
C ASP A 247 35.66 29.43 -20.45
N ASN A 248 36.69 29.51 -19.62
CA ASN A 248 37.20 30.76 -19.07
C ASN A 248 38.67 30.49 -18.74
N ASP A 249 39.58 31.02 -19.54
CA ASP A 249 40.38 32.16 -19.09
C ASP A 249 41.41 32.61 -20.14
N GLU A 250 41.59 33.94 -20.14
CA GLU A 250 42.79 34.70 -20.52
C GLU A 250 43.32 34.59 -21.95
N GLN A 251 43.19 35.68 -22.74
CA GLN A 251 44.27 36.58 -23.24
C GLN A 251 43.56 37.86 -23.75
N GLY A 252 43.73 39.06 -23.18
CA GLY A 252 44.93 39.89 -23.22
C GLY A 252 44.57 41.24 -23.85
N PHE A 253 44.42 42.30 -23.05
CA PHE A 253 44.25 43.68 -23.53
C PHE A 253 45.64 44.33 -23.65
N PRO A 254 46.09 44.80 -24.83
CA PRO A 254 47.20 45.72 -24.91
C PRO A 254 46.67 47.14 -24.71
N GLY A 255 47.38 47.90 -23.87
CA GLY A 255 47.16 49.32 -23.71
C GLY A 255 47.59 50.09 -24.96
N GLU A 256 46.92 51.21 -25.20
CA GLU A 256 47.48 52.31 -25.98
C GLU A 256 47.43 53.58 -25.14
N SER A 257 48.62 54.15 -24.99
CA SER A 257 48.88 55.49 -24.49
C SER A 257 48.95 56.42 -25.70
N LEU A 258 48.25 57.55 -25.66
CA LEU A 258 48.72 58.89 -26.03
C LEU A 258 47.59 59.91 -25.84
#